data_AF-A0A939FGE2-F1
#
_entry.id   AF-A0A939FGE2-F1
#
_cell.length_a   1.000
_cell.length_b   1.000
_cell.length_c   1.000
_cell.angle_alpha   90.00
_cell.angle_beta   90.00
_cell.angle_gamma   90.00
#
_symmetry.space_group_name_H-M   'P 1'
#
loop_
_entity.id
_entity.type
_entity.pdbx_description
1 polymer ?
#
loop_
_entity_poly.entity_id
_entity_poly.type
_entity_poly.pdbx_seq_one_letter_code
_entity_poly.pdbx_strand_id
1 'polypeptide(L)'
;MRWLVGWSSIAAHFGTSATGAVTAGTIGEAHEGRTVHPVGSQLLWGDPDPLWAVGDWRPDEIRVISVDPFTHLAVLGCCAATDEQLRVGLFAAR
;
A
#
# COMPACT_ATOMS: atom_id res chain seq x y z
N MET A 1 -15.61 -0.90 12.20
CA MET A 1 -15.73 -1.32 10.78
C MET A 1 -14.33 -1.26 10.22
N ARG A 2 -13.89 -2.32 9.54
CA ARG A 2 -12.50 -2.54 9.16
C ARG A 2 -12.39 -2.67 7.66
N TRP A 3 -11.60 -1.83 7.01
CA TRP A 3 -11.39 -1.89 5.58
C TRP A 3 -9.97 -1.45 5.19
N LEU A 4 -9.61 -1.74 3.95
CA LEU A 4 -8.37 -1.27 3.32
C LEU A 4 -8.70 -0.20 2.30
N VAL A 5 -7.85 0.82 2.19
CA VAL A 5 -7.93 1.83 1.13
C VAL A 5 -6.56 1.92 0.49
N GLY A 6 -6.52 1.84 -0.84
CA GLY A 6 -5.28 1.96 -1.61
C GLY A 6 -5.51 2.80 -2.86
N TRP A 7 -4.44 3.46 -3.30
CA TRP A 7 -4.44 4.24 -4.53
C TRP A 7 -3.49 3.56 -5.52
N SER A 8 -3.94 3.44 -6.78
CA SER A 8 -3.16 2.80 -7.82
C SER A 8 -2.62 3.81 -8.83
N SER A 9 -1.31 3.79 -9.01
CA SER A 9 -0.53 4.56 -9.97
C SER A 9 -0.84 4.14 -11.39
N ILE A 10 -1.20 2.86 -11.62
CA ILE A 10 -1.72 2.35 -12.89
C ILE A 10 -2.96 3.15 -13.30
N ALA A 11 -3.92 3.34 -12.38
CA ALA A 11 -5.11 4.14 -12.64
C ALA A 11 -4.78 5.64 -12.83
N ALA A 12 -3.80 6.17 -12.09
CA ALA A 12 -3.35 7.55 -12.25
C ALA A 12 -2.72 7.81 -13.63
N HIS A 13 -1.96 6.84 -14.18
CA HIS A 13 -1.29 6.97 -15.48
C HIS A 13 -2.25 7.06 -16.67
N PHE A 14 -3.44 6.44 -16.58
CA PHE A 14 -4.46 6.54 -17.64
C PHE A 14 -5.14 7.92 -17.72
N GLY A 15 -5.10 8.71 -16.64
CA GLY A 15 -5.78 10.01 -16.56
C GLY A 15 -4.90 11.23 -16.86
N THR A 16 -3.58 11.08 -16.83
CA THR A 16 -2.63 12.19 -17.00
C THR A 16 -1.55 11.85 -18.02
N SER A 17 -1.41 12.64 -19.08
CA SER A 17 -0.26 12.58 -20.01
C SER A 17 1.03 13.11 -19.38
N ALA A 18 1.26 12.82 -18.09
CA ALA A 18 2.39 13.33 -17.34
C ALA A 18 3.59 12.40 -17.54
N THR A 19 4.63 12.91 -18.20
CA THR A 19 5.96 12.28 -18.25
C THR A 19 6.62 12.41 -16.87
N GLY A 20 6.44 11.41 -16.01
CA GLY A 20 7.10 11.33 -14.69
C GLY A 20 6.57 10.18 -13.82
N ALA A 21 7.34 9.79 -12.79
CA ALA A 21 6.86 8.88 -11.76
C ALA A 21 5.71 9.55 -10.99
N VAL A 22 4.50 9.00 -11.09
CA VAL A 22 3.32 9.50 -10.40
C VAL A 22 3.09 8.68 -9.15
N THR A 23 3.11 9.33 -7.99
CA THR A 23 2.59 8.73 -6.76
C THR A 23 1.07 8.76 -6.82
N ALA A 24 0.43 7.62 -6.61
CA ALA A 24 -1.01 7.53 -6.58
C ALA A 24 -1.57 8.23 -5.32
N GLY A 25 -2.67 8.96 -5.49
CA GLY A 25 -3.32 9.64 -4.36
C GLY A 25 -2.67 10.96 -3.94
N THR A 26 -1.66 11.45 -4.66
CA THR A 26 -1.21 12.85 -4.54
C THR A 26 -2.11 13.78 -5.34
N ILE A 27 -2.48 14.92 -4.74
CA ILE A 27 -3.19 16.02 -5.40
C ILE A 27 -2.28 17.25 -5.48
N GLY A 28 -2.26 17.93 -6.63
CA GLY A 28 -1.41 19.10 -6.89
C GLY A 28 -0.24 18.82 -7.85
N GLU A 29 0.59 19.82 -8.10
CA GLU A 29 1.75 19.69 -8.98
C GLU A 29 2.86 18.81 -8.37
N ALA A 30 3.71 18.19 -9.20
CA ALA A 30 4.67 17.16 -8.78
C ALA A 30 5.60 17.56 -7.61
N HIS A 31 5.89 18.85 -7.42
CA HIS A 31 6.76 19.37 -6.36
C HIS A 31 5.99 19.86 -5.12
N GLU A 32 4.67 20.02 -5.20
CA GLU A 32 3.79 20.50 -4.12
C GLU A 32 2.68 19.50 -3.79
N GLY A 33 2.73 18.32 -4.41
CA GLY A 33 1.72 17.28 -4.32
C GLY A 33 1.49 16.85 -2.87
N ARG A 34 0.24 16.89 -2.43
CA ARG A 34 -0.16 16.44 -1.10
C ARG A 34 -0.78 15.06 -1.21
N THR A 35 -0.24 14.09 -0.50
CA THR A 35 -0.83 12.76 -0.41
C THR A 35 -2.13 12.83 0.38
N VAL A 36 -3.23 12.39 -0.24
CA VAL A 36 -4.51 12.23 0.44
C VAL A 36 -4.42 11.03 1.38
N HIS A 37 -4.66 11.25 2.67
CA HIS A 37 -4.73 10.18 3.66
C HIS A 37 -6.18 9.92 4.10
N PRO A 38 -6.61 8.65 4.25
CA PRO A 38 -7.88 8.36 4.89
C PRO A 38 -7.85 8.76 6.38
N VAL A 39 -8.94 9.32 6.89
CA VAL A 39 -9.09 9.65 8.31
C VAL A 39 -9.16 8.39 9.16
N GLY A 40 -8.47 8.37 10.30
CA GLY A 40 -8.47 7.22 11.22
C GLY A 40 -7.77 5.99 10.65
N SER A 41 -6.73 6.21 9.84
CA SER A 41 -5.98 5.17 9.16
C SER A 41 -4.56 5.02 9.68
N GLN A 42 -3.98 3.85 9.44
CA GLN A 42 -2.56 3.57 9.56
C GLN A 42 -1.99 3.20 8.19
N LEU A 43 -0.82 3.75 7.84
CA LEU A 43 -0.13 3.45 6.59
C LEU A 43 0.52 2.06 6.67
N LEU A 44 0.28 1.22 5.67
CA LEU A 44 0.90 -0.10 5.53
C LEU A 44 2.15 -0.04 4.66
N TRP A 45 2.06 0.64 3.51
CA TRP A 45 3.20 1.04 2.69
C TRP A 45 2.84 2.30 1.89
N GLY A 46 3.89 3.03 1.51
CA GLY A 46 3.78 4.30 0.80
C GLY A 46 3.89 4.15 -0.70
N ASP A 47 4.32 5.25 -1.31
CA ASP A 47 4.54 5.43 -2.75
C ASP A 47 5.22 4.25 -3.45
N PRO A 48 4.92 4.03 -4.76
CA PRO A 48 4.01 4.82 -5.59
C PRO A 48 2.54 4.42 -5.46
N ASP A 49 2.25 3.27 -4.85
CA ASP A 49 0.91 2.68 -4.70
C ASP A 49 0.55 2.49 -3.22
N PRO A 50 0.31 3.59 -2.48
CA PRO A 50 0.17 3.51 -1.03
C PRO A 50 -1.08 2.74 -0.61
N LEU A 51 -0.97 1.99 0.49
CA LEU A 51 -2.06 1.24 1.11
C LEU A 51 -2.20 1.61 2.59
N TRP A 52 -3.45 1.77 3.03
CA TRP A 52 -3.81 2.08 4.40
C TRP A 52 -4.81 1.07 4.96
N ALA A 53 -4.68 0.77 6.25
CA ALA A 53 -5.71 0.10 7.03
C ALA A 53 -6.54 1.15 7.80
N VAL A 54 -7.87 1.09 7.67
CA VAL A 54 -8.78 2.09 8.25
C VAL A 54 -9.73 1.43 9.23
N GLY A 55 -9.99 2.13 10.34
CA GLY A 55 -10.84 1.65 11.42
C GLY A 55 -10.03 1.04 12.56
N ASP A 56 -10.66 0.16 13.32
CA ASP A 56 -10.18 -0.36 14.60
C ASP A 56 -9.20 -1.55 14.49
N TRP A 57 -8.41 -1.60 13.42
CA TRP A 57 -7.36 -2.61 13.27
C TRP A 57 -6.31 -2.49 14.36
N ARG A 58 -5.98 -3.60 15.02
CA ARG A 58 -4.88 -3.61 15.98
C ARG A 58 -3.54 -3.86 15.26
N PRO A 59 -2.42 -3.27 15.71
CA PRO A 59 -1.12 -3.49 15.09
C PRO A 59 -0.69 -4.97 15.04
N ASP A 60 -1.08 -5.77 16.03
CA ASP A 60 -0.81 -7.21 16.08
C ASP A 60 -1.69 -8.04 15.13
N GLU A 61 -2.77 -7.45 14.61
CA GLU A 61 -3.64 -8.08 13.61
C GLU A 61 -3.18 -7.82 12.17
N ILE A 62 -2.12 -7.02 11.95
CA ILE A 62 -1.60 -6.71 10.62
C ILE A 62 -0.10 -7.02 10.58
N ARG A 63 0.29 -7.87 9.63
CA ARG A 63 1.70 -8.12 9.30
C ARG A 63 1.98 -7.66 7.89
N VAL A 64 2.97 -6.79 7.73
CA VAL A 64 3.42 -6.31 6.42
C VAL A 64 4.77 -6.93 6.11
N ILE A 65 4.86 -7.57 4.93
CA ILE A 65 6.09 -8.15 4.40
C ILE A 65 6.47 -7.35 3.16
N SER A 66 7.65 -6.74 3.18
CA SER A 66 8.28 -6.12 2.01
C SER A 66 9.48 -6.97 1.59
N VAL A 67 9.58 -7.25 0.29
CA VAL A 67 10.73 -7.95 -0.31
C VAL A 67 11.61 -7.03 -1.15
N ASP A 68 11.02 -5.96 -1.69
CA ASP A 68 11.70 -4.88 -2.41
C ASP A 68 10.83 -3.59 -2.31
N PRO A 69 11.25 -2.45 -2.88
CA PRO A 69 10.51 -1.19 -2.79
C PRO A 69 9.11 -1.16 -3.42
N PHE A 70 8.73 -2.16 -4.23
CA PHE A 70 7.44 -2.20 -4.92
C PHE A 70 6.63 -3.46 -4.59
N THR A 71 7.27 -4.53 -4.11
CA THR A 71 6.62 -5.81 -3.84
C THR A 71 6.33 -5.98 -2.35
N HIS A 72 5.05 -5.86 -2.01
CA HIS A 72 4.54 -5.84 -0.64
C HIS A 72 3.40 -6.84 -0.46
N LEU A 73 3.26 -7.37 0.76
CA LEU A 73 2.15 -8.23 1.18
C LEU A 73 1.66 -7.79 2.55
N ALA A 74 0.36 -7.49 2.68
CA ALA A 74 -0.30 -7.35 3.97
C ALA A 74 -1.06 -8.64 4.31
N VAL A 75 -0.82 -9.16 5.51
CA VAL A 75 -1.54 -10.29 6.08
C VAL A 75 -2.37 -9.78 7.25
N LEU A 76 -3.68 -10.06 7.22
CA LEU A 76 -4.67 -9.59 8.19
C LEU A 76 -5.16 -10.77 9.04
N GLY A 77 -5.16 -10.62 10.36
CA GLY A 77 -5.55 -11.64 11.31
C GLY A 77 -4.46 -12.68 11.60
N CYS A 78 -4.87 -13.87 12.03
CA CYS A 78 -3.94 -14.91 12.46
C CYS A 78 -3.43 -15.73 11.27
N CYS A 79 -2.16 -15.57 10.93
CA CYS A 79 -1.46 -16.42 9.97
C CYS A 79 -0.28 -17.11 10.67
N ALA A 80 -0.25 -18.44 10.61
CA ALA A 80 0.82 -19.24 11.21
C ALA A 80 2.12 -19.24 10.38
N ALA A 81 2.09 -18.73 9.15
CA ALA A 81 3.27 -18.65 8.30
C ALA A 81 4.29 -17.67 8.92
N THR A 82 5.56 -18.06 8.89
CA THR A 82 6.66 -17.16 9.22
C THR A 82 6.83 -16.10 8.14
N ASP A 83 7.53 -15.02 8.45
CA ASP A 83 7.83 -13.97 7.48
C ASP A 83 8.58 -14.53 6.27
N GLU A 84 9.47 -15.51 6.47
CA GLU A 84 10.20 -16.13 5.38
C GLU A 84 9.30 -16.98 4.48
N GLN A 85 8.38 -17.75 5.06
CA GLN A 85 7.38 -18.49 4.28
C GLN A 85 6.48 -17.55 3.47
N LEU A 86 6.12 -16.39 4.03
CA LEU A 86 5.36 -15.37 3.32
C LEU A 86 6.17 -14.73 2.19
N ARG A 87 7.47 -14.44 2.39
CA ARG A 87 8.34 -13.95 1.31
C ARG A 87 8.45 -14.95 0.16
N VAL A 88 8.71 -16.22 0.48
CA VAL A 88 8.79 -17.29 -0.53
C VAL A 88 7.47 -17.43 -1.28
N GLY A 89 6.34 -17.43 -0.56
CA GLY A 89 5.01 -17.49 -1.17
C GLY A 89 4.72 -16.30 -2.08
N LEU A 90 5.13 -15.09 -1.70
CA LEU A 90 4.97 -13.89 -2.50
C LEU A 90 5.73 -13.97 -3.83
N PHE A 91 6.96 -14.48 -3.81
CA PHE A 91 7.72 -14.69 -5.05
C PHE A 91 7.17 -15.81 -5.92
N ALA A 92 6.60 -16.86 -5.32
CA ALA A 92 6.04 -18.00 -6.04
C ALA A 92 4.67 -17.70 -6.69
N ALA A 93 3.96 -16.66 -6.25
CA ALA A 93 2.64 -16.30 -6.75
C ALA A 93 2.67 -15.35 -7.98
N ARG A 94 3.85 -14.97 -8.45
CA ARG A 94 4.06 -14.14 -9.64
C ARG A 94 4.05 -14.96 -10.93
#